data_AF-A0A6A8GGI8-F1
#
_entry.id   AF-A0A6A8GGI8-F1
#
_cell.length_a   1.000
_cell.length_b   1.000
_cell.length_c   1.000
_cell.angle_alpha   90.00
_cell.angle_beta   90.00
_cell.angle_gamma   90.00
#
_symmetry.space_group_name_H-M   'P 1'
#
loop_
_entity.id
_entity.type
_entity.pdbx_description
1 polymer ?
#
loop_
_entity_poly.entity_id
_entity_poly.type
_entity_poly.pdbx_seq_one_letter_code
_entity_poly.pdbx_strand_id
1 'polypeptide(L)'
;MADLREEYHTFQKEHPDESDVLKELDDLISDYDVRHETSLKDPFLTACFERIDPERNWEELVRDAENYENWWGKKKRRATALRMLMTLQIGWPEHKGLLEFDWKYLIGILYAIKASDDGVDQSEDHVPVTYPPDLDLELLERDLPERTVPNCDIPTILTFSPDIKNNAVESLAERSINPEANNHHVVYVIDCTPETEPERSAITSIRHYAQALRIGGKPLNDREAAAVLLNESQGLLYVGYSHEFPKRMNRHFKGKATGGANFMNLYKPKRLLDIDDYPSDEIAESEEIDRASELKRQTEWFVYQY
;
A
#
# COMPACT_ATOMS: atom_id res chain seq x y z
N MET A 1 11.98 23.50 -18.30
CA MET A 1 11.36 22.17 -18.45
C MET A 1 9.89 22.33 -18.13
N ALA A 2 9.00 21.69 -18.88
CA ALA A 2 7.60 21.63 -18.51
C ALA A 2 7.43 20.81 -17.23
N ASP A 3 6.41 21.11 -16.43
CA ASP A 3 6.15 20.41 -15.18
C ASP A 3 5.65 19.01 -15.51
N LEU A 4 6.44 17.97 -15.18
CA LEU A 4 6.10 16.57 -15.41
C LEU A 4 4.73 16.20 -14.81
N ARG A 5 4.27 16.89 -13.76
CA ARG A 5 2.91 16.70 -13.21
C ARG A 5 1.86 17.12 -14.24
N GLU A 6 1.95 18.33 -14.79
CA GLU A 6 0.98 18.83 -15.77
C GLU A 6 0.94 17.95 -17.02
N GLU A 7 2.12 17.51 -17.47
CA GLU A 7 2.24 16.57 -18.58
C GLU A 7 1.60 15.23 -18.26
N TYR A 8 1.89 14.63 -17.11
CA TYR A 8 1.28 13.36 -16.70
C TYR A 8 -0.26 13.44 -16.61
N HIS A 9 -0.80 14.51 -16.03
CA HIS A 9 -2.25 14.71 -15.95
C HIS A 9 -2.89 14.96 -17.32
N THR A 10 -2.16 15.59 -18.25
CA THR A 10 -2.60 15.73 -19.64
C THR A 10 -2.56 14.38 -20.34
N PHE A 11 -1.46 13.66 -20.21
CA PHE A 11 -1.26 12.32 -20.72
C PHE A 11 -2.36 11.36 -20.26
N GLN A 12 -2.72 11.39 -18.98
CA GLN A 12 -3.79 10.59 -18.42
C GLN A 12 -5.17 10.92 -19.05
N LYS A 13 -5.44 12.19 -19.36
CA LYS A 13 -6.67 12.61 -20.03
C LYS A 13 -6.71 12.20 -21.50
N GLU A 14 -5.56 12.13 -22.15
CA GLU A 14 -5.41 11.70 -23.54
C GLU A 14 -5.53 10.18 -23.71
N HIS A 15 -5.35 9.40 -22.63
CA HIS A 15 -5.47 7.93 -22.65
C HIS A 15 -6.60 7.43 -21.72
N PRO A 16 -7.87 7.83 -21.94
CA PRO A 16 -8.96 7.49 -21.04
C PRO A 16 -9.33 6.00 -21.05
N ASP A 17 -8.91 5.24 -22.06
CA ASP A 17 -9.22 3.83 -22.24
C ASP A 17 -8.00 2.95 -21.89
N GLU A 18 -8.22 1.93 -21.06
CA GLU A 18 -7.19 0.97 -20.68
C GLU A 18 -6.67 0.17 -21.88
N SER A 19 -7.52 -0.12 -22.87
CA SER A 19 -7.12 -0.87 -24.05
C SER A 19 -6.12 -0.12 -24.93
N ASP A 20 -6.22 1.21 -24.99
CA ASP A 20 -5.26 2.06 -25.72
C ASP A 20 -3.89 2.06 -25.04
N VAL A 21 -3.87 2.21 -23.70
CA VAL A 21 -2.64 2.15 -22.90
C VAL A 21 -1.96 0.80 -23.05
N LEU A 22 -2.72 -0.29 -22.99
CA LEU A 22 -2.20 -1.64 -23.18
C LEU A 22 -1.61 -1.84 -24.58
N LYS A 23 -2.28 -1.32 -25.61
CA LYS A 23 -1.78 -1.39 -26.98
C LYS A 23 -0.45 -0.64 -27.13
N GLU A 24 -0.34 0.56 -26.57
CA GLU A 24 0.92 1.31 -26.63
C GLU A 24 2.05 0.63 -25.87
N LEU A 25 1.75 0.05 -24.71
CA LEU A 25 2.72 -0.76 -23.98
C LEU A 25 3.16 -1.99 -24.79
N ASP A 26 2.25 -2.65 -25.50
CA ASP A 26 2.54 -3.78 -26.39
C ASP A 26 3.45 -3.37 -27.55
N ASP A 27 3.17 -2.21 -28.17
CA ASP A 27 3.96 -1.67 -29.28
C ASP A 27 5.37 -1.26 -28.82
N LEU A 28 5.52 -0.78 -27.58
CA LEU A 28 6.81 -0.40 -27.00
C LEU A 28 7.63 -1.57 -26.46
N ILE A 29 6.95 -2.64 -26.03
CA ILE A 29 7.56 -3.82 -25.42
C ILE A 29 7.38 -4.99 -26.39
N SER A 30 8.07 -4.90 -27.53
CA SER A 30 7.87 -5.74 -28.73
C SER A 30 7.93 -7.26 -28.52
N ASP A 31 8.49 -7.70 -27.39
CA ASP A 31 8.72 -9.11 -27.07
C ASP A 31 7.70 -9.67 -26.05
N TYR A 32 6.65 -8.91 -25.69
CA TYR A 32 5.68 -9.33 -24.69
C TYR A 32 4.24 -8.93 -25.02
N ASP A 33 3.34 -9.92 -25.20
CA ASP A 33 1.90 -9.69 -25.38
C ASP A 33 1.24 -9.29 -24.05
N VAL A 34 1.02 -8.00 -23.84
CA VAL A 34 0.42 -7.43 -22.63
C VAL A 34 -1.11 -7.57 -22.64
N ARG A 35 -1.73 -7.72 -23.82
CA ARG A 35 -3.17 -7.51 -24.05
C ARG A 35 -4.08 -8.58 -23.44
N HIS A 36 -3.52 -9.69 -22.98
CA HIS A 36 -4.24 -10.82 -22.38
C HIS A 36 -3.94 -11.01 -20.90
N GLU A 37 -3.25 -10.06 -20.27
CA GLU A 37 -2.83 -10.18 -18.88
C GLU A 37 -3.88 -9.66 -17.90
N THR A 38 -4.09 -10.41 -16.82
CA THR A 38 -4.90 -9.98 -15.67
C THR A 38 -4.04 -9.62 -14.47
N SER A 39 -2.71 -9.60 -14.64
CA SER A 39 -1.75 -9.32 -13.58
C SER A 39 -0.43 -8.84 -14.16
N LEU A 40 0.28 -7.98 -13.43
CA LEU A 40 1.66 -7.61 -13.77
C LEU A 40 2.57 -8.84 -13.64
N LYS A 41 2.85 -9.53 -14.74
CA LYS A 41 3.69 -10.73 -14.75
C LYS A 41 5.16 -10.37 -14.73
N ASP A 42 5.95 -11.36 -14.32
CA ASP A 42 7.39 -11.29 -14.19
C ASP A 42 8.14 -10.80 -15.45
N PRO A 43 7.84 -11.28 -16.68
CA PRO A 43 8.54 -10.80 -17.86
C PRO A 43 8.12 -9.38 -18.27
N PHE A 44 6.84 -9.04 -18.11
CA PHE A 44 6.35 -7.67 -18.33
C PHE A 44 7.09 -6.65 -17.47
N LEU A 45 7.19 -6.92 -16.16
CA LEU A 45 7.90 -6.03 -15.22
C LEU A 45 9.38 -5.86 -15.58
N THR A 46 10.04 -6.94 -16.04
CA THR A 46 11.43 -6.88 -16.48
C THR A 46 11.57 -6.05 -17.75
N ALA A 47 10.70 -6.25 -18.74
CA ALA A 47 10.80 -5.53 -19.99
C ALA A 47 10.50 -4.03 -19.83
N CYS A 48 9.54 -3.66 -18.96
CA CYS A 48 9.32 -2.25 -18.60
C CYS A 48 10.55 -1.62 -17.93
N PHE A 49 11.19 -2.36 -17.01
CA PHE A 49 12.39 -1.89 -16.33
C PHE A 49 13.54 -1.65 -17.32
N GLU A 50 13.83 -2.64 -18.16
CA GLU A 50 14.89 -2.60 -19.16
C GLU A 50 14.64 -1.53 -20.24
N ARG A 51 13.37 -1.16 -20.48
CA ARG A 51 13.03 -0.07 -21.40
C ARG A 51 13.35 1.32 -20.83
N ILE A 52 13.19 1.51 -19.53
CA ILE A 52 13.49 2.77 -18.82
C ILE A 52 15.00 2.88 -18.54
N ASP A 53 15.66 1.80 -18.12
CA ASP A 53 17.10 1.82 -17.84
C ASP A 53 17.74 0.48 -18.21
N PRO A 54 18.19 0.32 -19.48
CA PRO A 54 18.72 -0.96 -19.97
C PRO A 54 20.09 -1.31 -19.38
N GLU A 55 20.81 -0.34 -18.81
CA GLU A 55 22.15 -0.56 -18.25
C GLU A 55 22.10 -0.99 -16.78
N ARG A 56 21.00 -0.71 -16.09
CA ARG A 56 20.84 -1.01 -14.66
C ARG A 56 20.36 -2.43 -14.41
N ASN A 57 20.93 -3.08 -13.39
CA ASN A 57 20.47 -4.37 -12.92
C ASN A 57 19.37 -4.22 -11.85
N TRP A 58 18.14 -4.67 -12.16
CA TRP A 58 17.02 -4.62 -11.22
C TRP A 58 17.27 -5.41 -9.93
N GLU A 59 18.09 -6.48 -9.97
CA GLU A 59 18.42 -7.29 -8.78
C GLU A 59 19.35 -6.56 -7.80
N GLU A 60 20.13 -5.61 -8.30
CA GLU A 60 20.98 -4.75 -7.49
C GLU A 60 20.14 -3.61 -6.91
N LEU A 61 19.39 -2.90 -7.76
CA LEU A 61 18.56 -1.77 -7.33
C LEU A 61 17.57 -2.14 -6.22
N VAL A 62 16.93 -3.31 -6.31
CA VAL A 62 15.94 -3.72 -5.30
C VAL A 62 16.55 -3.95 -3.91
N ARG A 63 17.85 -4.23 -3.82
CA ARG A 63 18.52 -4.46 -2.53
C ARG A 63 18.66 -3.17 -1.71
N ASP A 64 18.58 -2.03 -2.39
CA ASP A 64 18.62 -0.71 -1.77
C ASP A 64 17.24 -0.29 -1.22
N ALA A 65 16.19 -1.09 -1.43
CA ALA A 65 14.89 -0.81 -0.84
C ALA A 65 14.95 -0.91 0.70
N GLU A 66 14.41 0.11 1.38
CA GLU A 66 14.39 0.28 2.84
C GLU A 66 14.01 -0.98 3.65
N ASN A 67 13.15 -1.82 3.09
CA ASN A 67 12.65 -3.04 3.73
C ASN A 67 12.91 -4.30 2.91
N TYR A 68 13.96 -4.31 2.08
CA TYR A 68 14.32 -5.47 1.29
C TYR A 68 14.54 -6.71 2.15
N GLU A 69 13.91 -7.82 1.78
CA GLU A 69 14.16 -9.12 2.42
C GLU A 69 14.44 -10.19 1.37
N ASN A 70 15.46 -11.01 1.63
CA ASN A 70 15.90 -12.07 0.72
C ASN A 70 14.81 -13.11 0.39
N TRP A 71 13.82 -13.26 1.26
CA TRP A 71 12.72 -14.21 1.07
C TRP A 71 11.60 -13.69 0.17
N TRP A 72 11.66 -12.44 -0.31
CA TRP A 72 10.68 -11.89 -1.24
C TRP A 72 10.61 -12.69 -2.55
N GLY A 73 9.38 -13.00 -2.97
CA GLY A 73 9.13 -13.61 -4.27
C GLY A 73 9.64 -12.72 -5.42
N LYS A 74 10.03 -13.36 -6.53
CA LYS A 74 10.64 -12.69 -7.70
C LYS A 74 9.78 -11.54 -8.24
N LYS A 75 8.47 -11.75 -8.39
CA LYS A 75 7.48 -10.73 -8.76
C LYS A 75 7.57 -9.48 -7.89
N LYS A 76 7.55 -9.65 -6.56
CA LYS A 76 7.60 -8.54 -5.61
C LYS A 76 8.89 -7.75 -5.77
N ARG A 77 10.03 -8.44 -5.89
CA ARG A 77 11.33 -7.78 -6.08
C ARG A 77 11.36 -6.95 -7.37
N ARG A 78 10.90 -7.49 -8.49
CA ARG A 78 10.83 -6.77 -9.78
C ARG A 78 9.88 -5.58 -9.73
N ALA A 79 8.68 -5.76 -9.16
CA ALA A 79 7.72 -4.68 -8.98
C ALA A 79 8.29 -3.55 -8.11
N THR A 80 9.01 -3.89 -7.04
CA THR A 80 9.68 -2.89 -6.20
C THR A 80 10.79 -2.18 -6.96
N ALA A 81 11.62 -2.91 -7.72
CA ALA A 81 12.69 -2.31 -8.53
C ALA A 81 12.12 -1.34 -9.58
N LEU A 82 11.09 -1.75 -10.32
CA LEU A 82 10.41 -0.90 -11.30
C LEU A 82 9.80 0.33 -10.63
N ARG A 83 9.17 0.18 -9.46
CA ARG A 83 8.66 1.33 -8.70
C ARG A 83 9.77 2.30 -8.34
N MET A 84 10.88 1.82 -7.80
CA MET A 84 12.04 2.67 -7.46
C MET A 84 12.57 3.41 -8.68
N LEU A 85 12.66 2.72 -9.83
CA LEU A 85 13.08 3.34 -11.07
C LEU A 85 12.09 4.40 -11.56
N MET A 86 10.78 4.13 -11.49
CA MET A 86 9.74 5.13 -11.78
C MET A 86 9.76 6.30 -10.78
N THR A 87 10.12 6.06 -9.51
CA THR A 87 10.33 7.14 -8.53
C THR A 87 11.45 8.05 -8.98
N LEU A 88 12.58 7.51 -9.43
CA LEU A 88 13.68 8.31 -9.96
C LEU A 88 13.33 8.99 -11.29
N GLN A 89 12.59 8.31 -12.18
CA GLN A 89 12.33 8.80 -13.53
C GLN A 89 11.24 9.89 -13.58
N ILE A 90 10.17 9.75 -12.79
CA ILE A 90 8.98 10.61 -12.84
C ILE A 90 8.45 10.95 -11.44
N GLY A 91 9.23 10.75 -10.38
CA GLY A 91 8.78 11.01 -9.01
C GLY A 91 7.69 10.06 -8.52
N TRP A 92 7.42 8.92 -9.16
CA TRP A 92 6.33 8.02 -8.75
C TRP A 92 6.26 7.80 -7.21
N PRO A 93 5.11 8.01 -6.53
CA PRO A 93 5.09 8.05 -5.07
C PRO A 93 5.51 6.74 -4.41
N GLU A 94 6.35 6.83 -3.38
CA GLU A 94 6.89 5.64 -2.71
C GLU A 94 5.86 4.78 -2.00
N HIS A 95 4.83 5.43 -1.45
CA HIS A 95 3.72 4.77 -0.76
C HIS A 95 2.76 4.03 -1.71
N LYS A 96 2.90 4.19 -3.03
CA LYS A 96 2.12 3.48 -4.05
C LYS A 96 2.93 2.29 -4.60
N GLY A 97 2.60 1.09 -4.13
CA GLY A 97 3.18 -0.15 -4.68
C GLY A 97 2.72 -0.44 -6.12
N LEU A 98 3.47 -1.27 -6.85
CA LEU A 98 3.18 -1.74 -8.22
C LEU A 98 2.83 -3.24 -8.23
N LEU A 99 1.81 -3.66 -7.49
CA LEU A 99 1.47 -5.08 -7.38
C LEU A 99 0.17 -5.46 -8.08
N GLU A 100 -0.63 -4.47 -8.45
CA GLU A 100 -1.94 -4.65 -9.05
C GLU A 100 -1.88 -4.27 -10.54
N PHE A 101 -2.68 -4.96 -11.33
CA PHE A 101 -2.91 -4.60 -12.72
C PHE A 101 -4.10 -3.64 -12.74
N ASP A 102 -3.80 -2.37 -12.50
CA ASP A 102 -4.77 -1.27 -12.51
C ASP A 102 -4.30 -0.24 -13.54
N TRP A 103 -5.25 0.31 -14.28
CA TRP A 103 -5.04 1.31 -15.31
C TRP A 103 -4.10 2.46 -14.87
N LYS A 104 -4.20 2.92 -13.61
CA LYS A 104 -3.35 4.00 -13.09
C LYS A 104 -1.88 3.61 -13.04
N TYR A 105 -1.59 2.34 -12.74
CA TYR A 105 -0.22 1.81 -12.74
C TYR A 105 0.30 1.63 -14.16
N LEU A 106 -0.54 1.14 -15.08
CA LEU A 106 -0.18 1.01 -16.49
C LEU A 106 0.17 2.36 -17.12
N ILE A 107 -0.64 3.39 -16.86
CA ILE A 107 -0.33 4.77 -17.30
C ILE A 107 0.95 5.29 -16.67
N GLY A 108 1.19 5.04 -15.38
CA GLY A 108 2.44 5.40 -14.72
C GLY A 108 3.66 4.79 -15.40
N ILE A 109 3.59 3.49 -15.70
CA ILE A 109 4.67 2.75 -16.37
C ILE A 109 4.89 3.31 -17.79
N LEU A 110 3.83 3.49 -18.57
CA LEU A 110 3.91 4.02 -19.93
C LEU A 110 4.52 5.43 -19.95
N TYR A 111 4.10 6.30 -19.02
CA TYR A 111 4.64 7.64 -18.92
C TYR A 111 6.11 7.65 -18.49
N ALA A 112 6.53 6.75 -17.58
CA ALA A 112 7.93 6.62 -17.21
C ALA A 112 8.81 6.17 -18.39
N ILE A 113 8.32 5.25 -19.23
CA ILE A 113 8.99 4.84 -20.47
C ILE A 113 9.13 6.03 -21.42
N LYS A 114 8.04 6.78 -21.66
CA LYS A 114 8.06 7.96 -22.53
C LYS A 114 9.02 9.04 -22.03
N ALA A 115 9.00 9.35 -20.72
CA ALA A 115 9.93 10.29 -20.12
C ALA A 115 11.39 9.88 -20.32
N SER A 116 11.69 8.58 -20.18
CA SER A 116 13.02 8.05 -20.46
C SER A 116 13.39 8.19 -21.94
N ASP A 117 12.46 7.90 -22.86
CA ASP A 117 12.68 8.04 -24.30
C ASP A 117 12.93 9.49 -24.74
N ASP A 118 12.28 10.42 -24.07
CA ASP A 118 12.44 11.86 -24.27
C ASP A 118 13.71 12.42 -23.59
N GLY A 119 14.48 11.57 -22.90
CA GLY A 119 15.75 11.90 -22.28
C GLY A 119 15.64 12.67 -20.96
N VAL A 120 14.54 12.50 -20.22
CA VAL A 120 14.40 13.04 -18.86
C VAL A 120 15.40 12.35 -17.94
N ASP A 121 16.24 13.13 -17.25
CA ASP A 121 17.22 12.60 -16.31
C ASP A 121 16.55 11.99 -15.07
N GLN A 122 17.10 10.89 -14.57
CA GLN A 122 16.67 10.30 -13.30
C GLN A 122 17.13 11.17 -12.11
N SER A 123 16.23 11.45 -11.17
CA SER A 123 16.53 12.26 -9.98
C SER A 123 15.67 11.87 -8.77
N GLU A 124 16.26 11.93 -7.57
CA GLU A 124 15.54 11.81 -6.30
C GLU A 124 14.70 13.06 -5.97
N ASP A 125 15.00 14.20 -6.60
CA ASP A 125 14.33 15.48 -6.38
C ASP A 125 13.01 15.61 -7.16
N HIS A 126 12.64 14.60 -7.96
CA HIS A 126 11.39 14.63 -8.71
C HIS A 126 10.17 14.65 -7.79
N VAL A 127 9.37 15.70 -7.90
CA VAL A 127 8.05 15.74 -7.27
C VAL A 127 7.15 14.70 -7.93
N PRO A 128 6.37 13.94 -7.16
CA PRO A 128 5.52 12.92 -7.75
C PRO A 128 4.51 13.42 -8.78
N VAL A 129 4.63 12.90 -10.00
CA VAL A 129 3.74 13.25 -11.12
C VAL A 129 2.27 13.00 -10.85
N THR A 130 1.96 12.05 -9.97
CA THR A 130 0.57 11.72 -9.60
C THR A 130 -0.07 12.72 -8.64
N TYR A 131 0.69 13.64 -8.06
CA TYR A 131 0.13 14.69 -7.21
C TYR A 131 -0.68 15.68 -8.05
N PRO A 132 -1.77 16.27 -7.52
CA PRO A 132 -2.54 17.26 -8.25
C PRO A 132 -1.63 18.40 -8.75
N PRO A 133 -1.84 18.90 -9.98
CA PRO A 133 -1.00 19.95 -10.54
C PRO A 133 -1.17 21.27 -9.77
N ASP A 134 -2.32 21.47 -9.15
CA ASP A 134 -2.63 22.63 -8.32
C ASP A 134 -2.28 22.44 -6.83
N LEU A 135 -1.54 21.37 -6.49
CA LEU A 135 -0.99 21.19 -5.16
C LEU A 135 0.16 22.17 -4.93
N ASP A 136 0.06 22.95 -3.86
CA ASP A 136 1.12 23.85 -3.41
C ASP A 136 2.31 23.04 -2.88
N LEU A 137 3.45 23.15 -3.58
CA LEU A 137 4.67 22.41 -3.27
C LEU A 137 5.33 22.91 -1.97
N GLU A 138 5.14 24.18 -1.62
CA GLU A 138 5.66 24.70 -0.34
C GLU A 138 5.03 23.99 0.85
N LEU A 139 3.81 23.44 0.69
CA LEU A 139 3.16 22.64 1.74
C LEU A 139 3.75 21.24 1.89
N LEU A 140 4.36 20.68 0.83
CA LEU A 140 5.02 19.37 0.90
C LEU A 140 6.33 19.46 1.69
N GLU A 141 7.04 20.56 1.57
CA GLU A 141 8.33 20.79 2.25
C GLU A 141 8.19 21.20 3.71
N ARG A 142 6.96 21.49 4.18
CA ARG A 142 6.73 21.84 5.58
C ARG A 142 7.05 20.69 6.51
N ASP A 143 7.72 21.01 7.62
CA ASP A 143 7.97 20.07 8.70
C ASP A 143 6.67 19.44 9.18
N LEU A 144 6.69 18.12 9.33
CA LEU A 144 5.62 17.39 9.97
C LEU A 144 5.75 17.52 11.50
N PRO A 145 4.63 17.52 12.22
CA PRO A 145 4.68 17.43 13.68
C PRO A 145 5.38 16.13 14.10
N GLU A 146 6.19 16.23 15.16
CA GLU A 146 6.75 15.07 15.84
C GLU A 146 5.63 14.17 16.33
N ARG A 147 5.81 12.86 16.16
CA ARG A 147 4.82 11.87 16.55
C ARG A 147 5.21 11.23 17.87
N THR A 148 4.21 11.00 18.71
CA THR A 148 4.33 10.06 19.82
C THR A 148 3.54 8.80 19.49
N VAL A 149 4.02 7.62 19.95
CA VAL A 149 3.21 6.40 19.89
C VAL A 149 2.08 6.55 20.91
N PRO A 150 0.80 6.55 20.49
CA PRO A 150 -0.31 6.64 21.40
C PRO A 150 -0.34 5.41 22.31
N ASN A 151 -0.71 5.60 23.58
CA ASN A 151 -0.92 4.48 24.48
C ASN A 151 -2.16 3.70 24.02
N CYS A 152 -2.00 2.40 23.81
CA CYS A 152 -3.09 1.49 23.49
C CYS A 152 -3.52 0.79 24.78
N ASP A 153 -4.63 1.21 25.37
CA ASP A 153 -5.16 0.57 26.58
C ASP A 153 -5.80 -0.80 26.29
N ILE A 154 -5.83 -1.23 25.02
CA ILE A 154 -6.32 -2.55 24.61
C ILE A 154 -5.19 -3.58 24.77
N PRO A 155 -5.39 -4.65 25.56
CA PRO A 155 -4.40 -5.70 25.75
C PRO A 155 -3.99 -6.35 24.41
N THR A 156 -2.72 -6.72 24.31
CA THR A 156 -2.22 -7.46 23.15
C THR A 156 -2.49 -8.96 23.32
N ILE A 157 -3.20 -9.56 22.37
CA ILE A 157 -3.42 -11.01 22.30
C ILE A 157 -2.22 -11.68 21.63
N LEU A 158 -1.81 -11.20 20.45
CA LEU A 158 -0.67 -11.72 19.70
C LEU A 158 0.17 -10.58 19.12
N THR A 159 1.48 -10.78 19.06
CA THR A 159 2.38 -9.93 18.26
C THR A 159 2.60 -10.57 16.89
N PHE A 160 2.54 -9.77 15.83
CA PHE A 160 2.79 -10.23 14.47
C PHE A 160 4.27 -10.64 14.30
N SER A 161 4.47 -11.88 13.88
CA SER A 161 5.79 -12.50 13.70
C SER A 161 5.74 -13.51 12.53
N PRO A 162 6.89 -14.06 12.09
CA PRO A 162 6.92 -15.12 11.07
C PRO A 162 6.04 -16.34 11.41
N ASP A 163 5.84 -16.61 12.70
CA ASP A 163 5.05 -17.73 13.22
C ASP A 163 3.58 -17.37 13.50
N ILE A 164 3.12 -16.18 13.09
CA ILE A 164 1.77 -15.68 13.41
C ILE A 164 0.65 -16.65 13.02
N LYS A 165 0.84 -17.45 11.97
CA LYS A 165 -0.13 -18.47 11.57
C LYS A 165 -0.33 -19.50 12.69
N ASN A 166 0.76 -20.01 13.26
CA ASN A 166 0.72 -21.05 14.29
C ASN A 166 0.21 -20.43 15.60
N ASN A 167 0.71 -19.25 15.96
CA ASN A 167 0.26 -18.52 17.15
C ASN A 167 -1.26 -18.20 17.08
N ALA A 168 -1.78 -17.89 15.89
CA ALA A 168 -3.21 -17.71 15.69
C ALA A 168 -4.03 -18.99 15.91
N VAL A 169 -3.50 -20.16 15.51
CA VAL A 169 -4.15 -21.46 15.79
C VAL A 169 -4.18 -21.72 17.30
N GLU A 170 -3.06 -21.49 17.99
CA GLU A 170 -2.95 -21.68 19.43
C GLU A 170 -3.91 -20.74 20.19
N SER A 171 -3.98 -19.47 19.80
CA SER A 171 -4.87 -18.48 20.40
C SER A 171 -6.35 -18.82 20.24
N LEU A 172 -6.76 -19.38 19.09
CA LEU A 172 -8.12 -19.87 18.89
C LEU A 172 -8.42 -21.09 19.77
N ALA A 173 -7.47 -22.01 19.90
CA ALA A 173 -7.63 -23.21 20.74
C ALA A 173 -7.81 -22.86 22.23
N GLU A 174 -7.07 -21.87 22.75
CA GLU A 174 -7.23 -21.34 24.12
C GLU A 174 -8.64 -20.78 24.36
N ARG A 175 -9.28 -20.27 23.31
CA ARG A 175 -10.65 -19.72 23.33
C ARG A 175 -11.72 -20.77 23.01
N SER A 176 -11.35 -22.04 22.90
CA SER A 176 -12.25 -23.13 22.48
C SER A 176 -12.91 -22.91 21.11
N ILE A 177 -12.28 -22.13 20.24
CA ILE A 177 -12.70 -21.93 18.85
C ILE A 177 -11.95 -22.95 17.99
N ASN A 178 -12.67 -23.80 17.26
CA ASN A 178 -12.03 -24.79 16.39
C ASN A 178 -11.86 -24.21 14.97
N PRO A 179 -10.64 -23.82 14.54
CA PRO A 179 -10.43 -23.22 13.22
C PRO A 179 -10.76 -24.16 12.05
N GLU A 180 -10.90 -25.47 12.31
CA GLU A 180 -11.22 -26.48 11.28
C GLU A 180 -12.73 -26.77 11.17
N ALA A 181 -13.57 -26.18 12.03
CA ALA A 181 -15.02 -26.34 11.91
C ALA A 181 -15.62 -25.24 11.01
N ASN A 182 -16.49 -25.63 10.09
CA ASN A 182 -17.01 -24.79 8.99
C ASN A 182 -18.01 -23.69 9.43
N ASN A 183 -18.12 -23.40 10.72
CA ASN A 183 -19.14 -22.54 11.31
C ASN A 183 -18.55 -21.43 12.20
N HIS A 184 -17.25 -21.18 12.09
CA HIS A 184 -16.55 -20.14 12.87
C HIS A 184 -16.17 -18.98 11.96
N HIS A 185 -16.70 -17.81 12.29
CA HIS A 185 -16.49 -16.57 11.56
C HIS A 185 -15.90 -15.58 12.55
N VAL A 186 -14.60 -15.33 12.41
CA VAL A 186 -13.84 -14.58 13.40
C VAL A 186 -13.76 -13.11 13.01
N VAL A 187 -14.27 -12.23 13.86
CA VAL A 187 -14.02 -10.78 13.80
C VAL A 187 -12.81 -10.46 14.67
N TYR A 188 -11.94 -9.57 14.21
CA TYR A 188 -10.69 -9.26 14.88
C TYR A 188 -10.27 -7.80 14.71
N VAL A 189 -9.49 -7.31 15.68
CA VAL A 189 -8.93 -5.96 15.69
C VAL A 189 -7.41 -6.03 15.69
N ILE A 190 -6.77 -5.31 14.77
CA ILE A 190 -5.32 -5.26 14.62
C ILE A 190 -4.82 -3.83 14.80
N ASP A 191 -3.76 -3.66 15.58
CA ASP A 191 -2.98 -2.43 15.62
C ASP A 191 -2.02 -2.36 14.43
N CYS A 192 -2.20 -1.33 13.62
CA CYS A 192 -1.39 -1.01 12.45
C CYS A 192 -0.56 0.28 12.64
N THR A 193 -0.51 0.84 13.85
CA THR A 193 0.17 2.10 14.15
C THR A 193 1.68 1.94 13.91
N PRO A 194 2.30 2.59 12.92
CA PRO A 194 3.73 2.48 12.66
C PRO A 194 4.59 3.04 13.81
N GLU A 195 5.81 2.53 13.95
CA GLU A 195 6.79 3.07 14.90
C GLU A 195 7.11 4.53 14.56
N THR A 196 7.54 5.30 15.56
CA THR A 196 7.94 6.69 15.37
C THR A 196 9.38 6.81 14.89
N GLU A 197 10.28 5.90 15.25
CA GLU A 197 11.71 5.99 14.90
C GLU A 197 12.38 4.62 14.70
N PRO A 198 13.07 4.37 13.55
CA PRO A 198 13.03 5.17 12.33
C PRO A 198 11.71 4.98 11.57
N GLU A 199 11.10 6.08 11.14
CA GLU A 199 9.92 6.03 10.28
C GLU A 199 10.32 5.75 8.81
N ARG A 200 9.94 4.57 8.30
CA ARG A 200 9.01 4.53 7.15
C ARG A 200 9.17 5.60 6.07
N SER A 201 10.13 5.59 5.13
CA SER A 201 10.18 6.64 4.06
C SER A 201 8.83 6.83 3.34
N ALA A 202 8.17 5.71 3.02
CA ALA A 202 6.83 5.69 2.42
C ALA A 202 5.75 6.28 3.35
N ILE A 203 5.88 6.10 4.67
CA ILE A 203 4.97 6.67 5.68
C ILE A 203 5.20 8.18 5.80
N THR A 204 6.46 8.61 5.89
CA THR A 204 6.83 10.03 5.88
C THR A 204 6.30 10.72 4.63
N SER A 205 6.52 10.13 3.45
CA SER A 205 6.05 10.63 2.16
C SER A 205 4.53 10.83 2.11
N ILE A 206 3.73 9.82 2.55
CA ILE A 206 2.27 9.96 2.55
C ILE A 206 1.80 10.98 3.61
N ARG A 207 2.51 11.13 4.74
CA ARG A 207 2.17 12.12 5.77
C ARG A 207 2.32 13.55 5.26
N HIS A 208 3.42 13.86 4.57
CA HIS A 208 3.63 15.18 3.93
C HIS A 208 2.54 15.44 2.89
N TYR A 209 2.30 14.47 2.01
CA TYR A 209 1.29 14.60 0.96
C TYR A 209 -0.12 14.80 1.50
N ALA A 210 -0.56 13.96 2.43
CA ALA A 210 -1.88 14.05 3.02
C ALA A 210 -2.07 15.34 3.84
N GLN A 211 -1.02 15.83 4.50
CA GLN A 211 -1.04 17.12 5.18
C GLN A 211 -1.22 18.27 4.20
N ALA A 212 -0.50 18.26 3.08
CA ALA A 212 -0.62 19.27 2.03
C ALA A 212 -2.02 19.26 1.41
N LEU A 213 -2.57 18.08 1.11
CA LEU A 213 -3.96 17.94 0.64
C LEU A 213 -4.96 18.51 1.66
N ARG A 214 -4.82 18.18 2.94
CA ARG A 214 -5.70 18.66 4.01
C ARG A 214 -5.69 20.19 4.12
N ILE A 215 -4.51 20.81 4.15
CA ILE A 215 -4.37 22.27 4.21
C ILE A 215 -4.97 22.92 2.96
N GLY A 216 -4.75 22.31 1.78
CA GLY A 216 -5.32 22.75 0.51
C GLY A 216 -6.82 22.48 0.34
N GLY A 217 -7.51 21.90 1.34
CA GLY A 217 -8.94 21.59 1.28
C GLY A 217 -9.29 20.52 0.24
N LYS A 218 -8.35 19.64 -0.10
CA LYS A 218 -8.55 18.53 -1.05
C LYS A 218 -9.12 17.29 -0.34
N PRO A 219 -9.93 16.47 -1.04
CA PRO A 219 -10.43 15.23 -0.46
C PRO A 219 -9.29 14.26 -0.18
N LEU A 220 -9.45 13.47 0.90
CA LEU A 220 -8.51 12.43 1.31
C LEU A 220 -9.16 11.06 1.12
N ASN A 221 -8.39 10.08 0.63
CA ASN A 221 -8.78 8.67 0.77
C ASN A 221 -8.40 8.12 2.16
N ASP A 222 -8.78 6.88 2.46
CA ASP A 222 -8.57 6.28 3.77
C ASP A 222 -7.11 6.21 4.22
N ARG A 223 -6.16 5.97 3.29
CA ARG A 223 -4.73 5.95 3.63
C ARG A 223 -4.22 7.35 3.94
N GLU A 224 -4.65 8.34 3.18
CA GLU A 224 -4.31 9.75 3.41
C GLU A 224 -4.93 10.27 4.72
N ALA A 225 -6.18 9.89 5.01
CA ALA A 225 -6.84 10.20 6.28
C ALA A 225 -6.09 9.57 7.47
N ALA A 226 -5.67 8.31 7.37
CA ALA A 226 -4.82 7.67 8.37
C ALA A 226 -3.48 8.42 8.55
N ALA A 227 -2.84 8.84 7.45
CA ALA A 227 -1.60 9.61 7.51
C ALA A 227 -1.77 10.97 8.21
N VAL A 228 -2.92 11.63 8.03
CA VAL A 228 -3.26 12.85 8.77
C VAL A 228 -3.38 12.58 10.27
N LEU A 229 -4.07 11.52 10.67
CA LEU A 229 -4.27 11.20 12.08
C LEU A 229 -2.96 10.75 12.76
N LEU A 230 -2.04 10.16 11.99
CA LEU A 230 -0.67 9.93 12.45
C LEU A 230 0.05 11.23 12.79
N ASN A 231 -0.16 12.32 12.03
CA ASN A 231 0.38 13.65 12.37
C ASN A 231 -0.20 14.19 13.69
N GLU A 232 -1.34 13.69 14.12
CA GLU A 232 -2.01 14.03 15.38
C GLU A 232 -1.67 13.04 16.50
N SER A 233 -0.68 12.17 16.29
CA SER A 233 -0.25 11.12 17.22
C SER A 233 -1.36 10.14 17.60
N GLN A 234 -2.33 9.91 16.72
CA GLN A 234 -3.40 8.94 16.92
C GLN A 234 -3.01 7.54 16.42
N GLY A 235 -3.69 6.52 16.95
CA GLY A 235 -3.46 5.13 16.59
C GLY A 235 -4.20 4.75 15.32
N LEU A 236 -3.73 3.68 14.66
CA LEU A 236 -4.36 3.11 13.48
C LEU A 236 -4.82 1.69 13.78
N LEU A 237 -6.13 1.45 13.72
CA LEU A 237 -6.74 0.13 13.84
C LEU A 237 -7.23 -0.37 12.49
N TYR A 238 -7.12 -1.67 12.32
CA TYR A 238 -7.80 -2.41 11.27
C TYR A 238 -8.79 -3.37 11.93
N VAL A 239 -10.06 -3.29 11.53
CA VAL A 239 -11.08 -4.28 11.87
C VAL A 239 -11.33 -5.13 10.64
N GLY A 240 -11.36 -6.44 10.85
CA GLY A 240 -11.55 -7.42 9.79
C GLY A 240 -12.37 -8.61 10.29
N TYR A 241 -13.00 -9.34 9.38
CA TYR A 241 -13.46 -10.71 9.67
C TYR A 241 -12.84 -11.77 8.74
N SER A 242 -12.91 -13.04 9.15
CA SER A 242 -12.52 -14.19 8.31
C SER A 242 -13.00 -15.53 8.87
N HIS A 243 -13.45 -16.42 7.97
CA HIS A 243 -13.65 -17.85 8.26
C HIS A 243 -12.36 -18.69 8.15
N GLU A 244 -11.23 -18.10 7.71
CA GLU A 244 -9.91 -18.74 7.67
C GLU A 244 -8.89 -17.95 8.48
N PHE A 245 -9.23 -17.61 9.73
CA PHE A 245 -8.50 -16.66 10.55
C PHE A 245 -6.96 -16.85 10.57
N PRO A 246 -6.39 -18.05 10.85
CA PRO A 246 -4.94 -18.23 10.82
C PRO A 246 -4.29 -17.96 9.46
N LYS A 247 -4.97 -18.36 8.37
CA LYS A 247 -4.48 -18.08 7.01
C LYS A 247 -4.56 -16.58 6.72
N ARG A 248 -5.62 -15.89 7.18
CA ARG A 248 -5.78 -14.44 7.04
C ARG A 248 -4.70 -13.66 7.79
N MET A 249 -4.38 -14.02 9.04
CA MET A 249 -3.28 -13.38 9.79
C MET A 249 -1.94 -13.51 9.07
N ASN A 250 -1.65 -14.68 8.51
CA ASN A 250 -0.45 -14.89 7.70
C ASN A 250 -0.46 -14.07 6.40
N ARG A 251 -1.62 -13.85 5.77
CA ARG A 251 -1.76 -12.97 4.58
C ARG A 251 -1.45 -11.52 4.94
N HIS A 252 -1.96 -11.04 6.08
CA HIS A 252 -1.68 -9.69 6.61
C HIS A 252 -0.19 -9.49 6.88
N PHE A 253 0.44 -10.43 7.62
CA PHE A 253 1.88 -10.40 7.90
C PHE A 253 2.73 -10.32 6.63
N LYS A 254 2.42 -11.17 5.63
CA LYS A 254 3.18 -11.21 4.37
C LYS A 254 2.94 -10.02 3.44
N GLY A 255 2.02 -9.12 3.78
CA GLY A 255 1.56 -8.06 2.87
C GLY A 255 0.98 -8.62 1.57
N LYS A 256 0.29 -9.76 1.67
CA LYS A 256 -0.42 -10.42 0.56
C LYS A 256 -1.94 -10.29 0.73
N ALA A 257 -2.38 -9.34 1.53
CA ALA A 257 -3.79 -9.14 1.75
C ALA A 257 -4.38 -8.59 0.44
N THR A 258 -5.37 -9.29 -0.11
CA THR A 258 -6.11 -8.89 -1.31
C THR A 258 -7.32 -8.04 -0.93
N GLY A 259 -7.80 -7.19 -1.84
CA GLY A 259 -8.95 -6.31 -1.61
C GLY A 259 -8.61 -5.13 -0.69
N GLY A 260 -9.55 -4.67 0.14
CA GLY A 260 -9.33 -3.50 0.99
C GLY A 260 -8.30 -3.64 2.10
N ALA A 261 -7.80 -4.85 2.35
CA ALA A 261 -6.65 -5.04 3.24
C ALA A 261 -5.32 -4.50 2.66
N ASN A 262 -5.37 -3.90 1.48
CA ASN A 262 -4.35 -3.03 0.91
C ASN A 262 -3.86 -1.93 1.86
N PHE A 263 -4.68 -1.46 2.81
CA PHE A 263 -4.25 -0.57 3.89
C PHE A 263 -3.00 -1.08 4.64
N MET A 264 -2.98 -2.38 4.96
CA MET A 264 -1.91 -3.02 5.75
C MET A 264 -0.60 -3.25 4.97
N ASN A 265 -0.59 -3.00 3.65
CA ASN A 265 0.65 -3.00 2.90
C ASN A 265 1.52 -1.80 3.25
N LEU A 266 0.89 -0.66 3.50
CA LEU A 266 1.53 0.57 3.96
C LEU A 266 1.71 0.54 5.48
N TYR A 267 0.62 0.36 6.23
CA TYR A 267 0.58 0.34 7.69
C TYR A 267 0.64 -1.10 8.22
N LYS A 268 1.86 -1.60 8.41
CA LYS A 268 2.07 -3.01 8.74
C LYS A 268 1.39 -3.40 10.07
N PRO A 269 0.76 -4.58 10.12
CA PRO A 269 0.16 -5.07 11.35
C PRO A 269 1.26 -5.35 12.39
N LYS A 270 1.04 -4.92 13.63
CA LYS A 270 1.97 -5.13 14.75
C LYS A 270 1.41 -6.08 15.78
N ARG A 271 0.16 -5.86 16.18
CA ARG A 271 -0.46 -6.55 17.31
C ARG A 271 -1.90 -6.89 16.98
N LEU A 272 -2.32 -8.08 17.37
CA LEU A 272 -3.71 -8.47 17.43
C LEU A 272 -4.24 -8.06 18.81
N LEU A 273 -5.28 -7.25 18.82
CA LEU A 273 -5.83 -6.63 20.01
C LEU A 273 -7.11 -7.31 20.49
N ASP A 274 -7.95 -7.76 19.55
CA ASP A 274 -9.20 -8.44 19.89
C ASP A 274 -9.60 -9.52 18.88
N ILE A 275 -10.38 -10.50 19.35
CA ILE A 275 -10.91 -11.62 18.58
C ILE A 275 -12.26 -12.06 19.17
N ASP A 276 -13.29 -12.07 18.34
CA ASP A 276 -14.62 -12.63 18.64
C ASP A 276 -15.04 -13.63 17.56
N ASP A 277 -15.79 -14.66 17.97
CA ASP A 277 -16.27 -15.74 17.10
C ASP A 277 -17.78 -15.68 16.92
N TYR A 278 -18.22 -15.85 15.68
CA TYR A 278 -19.62 -15.78 15.29
C TYR A 278 -20.04 -17.01 14.49
N PRO A 279 -21.33 -17.41 14.60
CA PRO A 279 -21.81 -18.66 14.01
C PRO A 279 -22.09 -18.58 12.50
N SER A 280 -22.07 -17.38 11.89
CA SER A 280 -22.31 -17.19 10.45
C SER A 280 -21.58 -15.96 9.90
N ASP A 281 -21.33 -15.97 8.58
CA ASP A 281 -20.76 -14.82 7.85
C ASP A 281 -21.60 -13.55 8.03
N GLU A 282 -22.93 -13.65 7.88
CA GLU A 282 -23.84 -12.49 7.99
C GLU A 282 -23.76 -11.80 9.36
N ILE A 283 -23.65 -12.57 10.44
CA ILE A 283 -23.49 -12.01 11.79
C ILE A 283 -22.10 -11.40 11.93
N ALA A 284 -21.05 -12.09 11.48
CA ALA A 284 -19.68 -11.57 11.55
C ALA A 284 -19.50 -10.27 10.76
N GLU A 285 -20.11 -10.13 9.58
CA GLU A 285 -20.10 -8.90 8.78
C GLU A 285 -20.78 -7.74 9.50
N SER A 286 -21.97 -7.97 10.08
CA SER A 286 -22.66 -6.95 10.88
C SER A 286 -21.81 -6.51 12.08
N GLU A 287 -21.20 -7.49 12.77
CA GLU A 287 -20.41 -7.26 13.98
C GLU A 287 -19.05 -6.61 13.66
N GLU A 288 -18.47 -6.85 12.48
CA GLU A 288 -17.30 -6.11 11.99
C GLU A 288 -17.62 -4.60 11.86
N ILE A 289 -18.76 -4.27 11.25
CA ILE A 289 -19.23 -2.88 11.07
C ILE A 289 -19.52 -2.23 12.42
N ASP A 290 -20.24 -2.93 13.30
CA ASP A 290 -20.60 -2.43 14.62
C ASP A 290 -19.35 -2.24 15.48
N ARG A 291 -18.40 -3.17 15.44
CA ARG A 291 -17.12 -3.06 16.15
C ARG A 291 -16.29 -1.90 15.64
N ALA A 292 -16.19 -1.73 14.31
CA ALA A 292 -15.48 -0.59 13.74
C ALA A 292 -16.13 0.74 14.16
N SER A 293 -17.46 0.80 14.15
CA SER A 293 -18.22 1.99 14.58
C SER A 293 -18.07 2.28 16.07
N GLU A 294 -18.05 1.25 16.91
CA GLU A 294 -17.79 1.36 18.34
C GLU A 294 -16.40 1.95 18.60
N LEU A 295 -15.36 1.38 17.99
CA LEU A 295 -13.98 1.85 18.15
C LEU A 295 -13.84 3.30 17.68
N LYS A 296 -14.47 3.70 16.56
CA LYS A 296 -14.47 5.09 16.08
C LYS A 296 -15.14 6.07 17.06
N ARG A 297 -16.11 5.61 17.86
CA ARG A 297 -16.80 6.44 18.86
C ARG A 297 -16.05 6.51 20.18
N GLN A 298 -15.41 5.41 20.57
CA GLN A 298 -14.75 5.27 21.88
C GLN A 298 -13.30 5.76 21.85
N THR A 299 -12.67 5.72 20.69
CA THR A 299 -11.27 6.11 20.51
C THR A 299 -11.20 7.32 19.59
N GLU A 300 -10.14 8.11 19.74
CA GLU A 300 -9.76 9.10 18.72
C GLU A 300 -8.96 8.43 17.58
N TRP A 301 -8.93 7.09 17.50
CA TRP A 301 -8.05 6.40 16.57
C TRP A 301 -8.68 6.28 15.19
N PHE A 302 -7.84 6.22 14.17
CA PHE A 302 -8.33 5.84 12.85
C PHE A 302 -8.73 4.37 12.89
N VAL A 303 -9.91 4.06 12.39
CA VAL A 303 -10.38 2.68 12.28
C VAL A 303 -10.71 2.40 10.83
N TYR A 304 -9.89 1.58 10.21
CA TYR A 304 -10.12 1.04 8.88
C TYR A 304 -10.99 -0.22 8.97
N GLN A 305 -12.04 -0.26 8.16
CA GLN A 305 -12.90 -1.42 7.96
C GLN A 305 -13.04 -1.59 6.45
N TYR A 306 -12.92 -2.81 5.96
CA TYR A 306 -13.21 -3.10 4.55
C TYR A 306 -14.68 -3.45 4.37
#